data_AF-T0WPC3-F1
#
_entry.id   AF-T0WPC3-F1
#
_cell.length_a   1.000
_cell.length_b   1.000
_cell.length_c   1.000
_cell.angle_alpha   90.00
_cell.angle_beta   90.00
_cell.angle_gamma   90.00
#
_symmetry.space_group_name_H-M   'P 1'
#
loop_
_entity.id
_entity.type
_entity.pdbx_description
1 polymer ?
#
loop_
_entity_poly.entity_id
_entity_poly.type
_entity_poly.pdbx_seq_one_letter_code
_entity_poly.pdbx_strand_id
1 'polypeptide(L)'
;MIVAVGYYLRYNLSYREVQELLYDRGINVCHTTIYRWVQEYSKVLYYLWKKKNRQSFYSWKMDETYIKIKGRWHYLYRAIDADGLTLDIWLRKKRD
;
A
#
# COMPACT_ATOMS: atom_id res chain seq x y z
N MET A 1 4.52 10.08 -13.50
CA MET A 1 3.31 10.10 -12.65
C MET A 1 2.93 8.71 -12.12
N ILE A 2 2.43 7.77 -12.94
CA ILE A 2 2.08 6.40 -12.49
C ILE A 2 3.26 5.69 -11.83
N VAL A 3 4.47 5.87 -12.37
CA VAL A 3 5.71 5.33 -11.79
C VAL A 3 5.94 5.81 -10.35
N ALA A 4 5.67 7.07 -10.05
CA ALA A 4 5.84 7.63 -8.70
C ALA A 4 4.84 7.02 -7.72
N VAL A 5 3.58 6.90 -8.13
CA VAL A 5 2.52 6.24 -7.35
C VAL A 5 2.87 4.76 -7.14
N GLY A 6 3.38 4.10 -8.17
CA GLY A 6 3.86 2.71 -8.10
C GLY A 6 5.02 2.54 -7.12
N TYR A 7 6.00 3.45 -7.11
CA TYR A 7 7.09 3.41 -6.13
C TYR A 7 6.57 3.52 -4.70
N TYR A 8 5.69 4.49 -4.44
CA TYR A 8 5.10 4.67 -3.12
C TYR A 8 4.25 3.46 -2.66
N LEU A 9 3.47 2.87 -3.56
CA LEU A 9 2.58 1.75 -3.20
C LEU A 9 3.31 0.41 -3.04
N ARG A 10 4.44 0.23 -3.74
CA ARG A 10 5.17 -1.05 -3.76
C ARG A 10 6.31 -1.10 -2.76
N TYR A 11 6.95 0.03 -2.49
CA TYR A 11 8.09 0.12 -1.60
C TYR A 11 7.73 0.98 -0.40
N ASN A 12 8.31 0.69 0.76
CA ASN A 12 8.09 1.45 1.99
C ASN A 12 8.84 2.80 1.95
N LEU A 13 8.57 3.61 0.93
CA LEU A 13 9.18 4.91 0.67
C LEU A 13 8.24 6.01 1.10
N SER A 14 8.79 7.03 1.75
CA SER A 14 8.13 8.30 1.99
C SER A 14 7.97 9.11 0.70
N TYR A 15 7.05 10.08 0.70
CA TYR A 15 6.90 11.00 -0.43
C TYR A 15 8.16 11.80 -0.77
N ARG A 16 9.03 12.05 0.22
CA ARG A 16 10.31 12.74 0.02
C ARG A 16 11.32 11.86 -0.70
N GLU A 17 11.43 10.60 -0.29
CA GLU A 17 12.30 9.63 -0.99
C GLU A 17 11.83 9.40 -2.43
N VAL A 18 10.52 9.34 -2.68
CA VAL A 18 10.01 9.25 -4.06
C VAL A 18 10.32 10.52 -4.85
N GLN A 19 10.27 11.71 -4.23
CA GLN A 19 10.71 12.96 -4.85
C GLN A 19 12.21 12.89 -5.23
N GLU A 20 13.08 12.44 -4.33
CA GLU A 20 14.52 12.32 -4.57
C GLU A 20 14.80 11.35 -5.73
N LEU A 21 14.15 10.18 -5.74
CA LEU A 21 14.25 9.21 -6.84
C LEU A 21 13.77 9.73 -8.20
N LEU A 22 12.87 10.72 -8.21
CA LEU A 22 12.43 11.39 -9.44
C LEU A 22 13.40 12.50 -9.84
N TYR A 23 13.95 13.22 -8.85
CA TYR A 23 14.95 14.25 -9.06
C TYR A 23 16.22 13.67 -9.68
N ASP A 24 16.69 12.52 -9.20
CA ASP A 24 17.83 11.79 -9.77
C ASP A 24 17.60 11.38 -11.24
N ARG A 25 16.33 11.30 -11.66
CA ARG A 25 15.92 11.04 -13.05
C ARG A 25 15.65 12.31 -13.86
N GLY A 26 16.00 13.48 -13.33
CA GLY A 26 15.79 14.79 -13.97
C GLY A 26 14.36 15.33 -13.86
N ILE A 27 13.50 14.73 -13.04
CA ILE A 27 12.10 15.15 -12.87
C ILE A 27 11.97 15.94 -11.57
N ASN A 28 11.86 17.27 -11.68
CA ASN A 28 11.67 18.14 -10.54
C ASN A 28 10.18 18.28 -10.17
N VAL A 29 9.77 17.64 -9.07
CA VAL A 29 8.40 17.71 -8.53
C VAL A 29 8.41 17.75 -7.01
N CYS A 30 7.51 18.52 -6.41
CA CYS A 30 7.35 18.54 -4.96
C CYS A 30 6.72 17.24 -4.44
N HIS A 31 7.16 16.76 -3.27
CA HIS A 31 6.58 15.61 -2.57
C HIS A 31 5.08 15.74 -2.30
N THR A 32 4.57 16.97 -2.14
CA THR A 32 3.13 17.24 -2.00
C THR A 32 2.34 16.95 -3.29
N THR A 33 2.96 17.12 -4.46
CA THR A 33 2.39 16.72 -5.75
C THR A 33 2.30 15.21 -5.85
N ILE A 34 3.33 14.49 -5.39
CA ILE A 34 3.32 13.02 -5.31
C ILE A 34 2.22 12.54 -4.37
N TYR A 35 2.07 13.18 -3.20
CA TYR A 35 0.95 12.90 -2.28
C TYR A 35 -0.40 13.01 -2.98
N ARG A 36 -0.65 14.11 -3.71
CA ARG A 36 -1.90 14.30 -4.47
C ARG A 36 -2.12 13.21 -5.52
N TRP A 37 -1.07 12.83 -6.26
CA TRP A 37 -1.15 11.72 -7.21
C TRP A 37 -1.45 10.38 -6.53
N VAL A 38 -0.87 10.10 -5.37
CA VAL A 38 -1.18 8.87 -4.64
C VAL A 38 -2.64 8.85 -4.17
N GLN A 39 -3.15 9.97 -3.64
CA GLN A 39 -4.55 10.05 -3.22
C GLN A 39 -5.51 9.80 -4.39
N GLU A 40 -5.22 10.38 -5.55
CA GLU A 40 -6.07 10.28 -6.74
C GLU A 40 -6.02 8.88 -7.40
N TYR A 41 -4.81 8.34 -7.60
CA TYR A 41 -4.62 7.18 -8.48
C TYR A 41 -4.49 5.84 -7.74
N SER A 42 -4.28 5.84 -6.43
CA SER A 42 -4.08 4.59 -5.66
C SER A 42 -5.21 3.59 -5.84
N LYS A 43 -6.46 4.05 -5.78
CA LYS A 43 -7.65 3.20 -5.96
C LYS A 43 -7.70 2.55 -7.33
N VAL A 44 -7.41 3.33 -8.38
CA VAL A 44 -7.42 2.84 -9.78
C VAL A 44 -6.32 1.80 -9.98
N LEU A 45 -5.10 2.09 -9.52
CA LEU A 45 -3.99 1.13 -9.59
C LEU A 45 -4.28 -0.15 -8.82
N TYR A 46 -4.83 -0.04 -7.60
CA TYR A 46 -5.21 -1.19 -6.80
C TYR A 46 -6.26 -2.06 -7.50
N TYR A 47 -7.27 -1.44 -8.11
CA TYR A 47 -8.29 -2.17 -8.86
C TYR A 47 -7.71 -2.91 -10.07
N LEU A 48 -6.85 -2.26 -10.85
CA LEU A 48 -6.17 -2.88 -11.99
C LEU A 48 -5.27 -4.04 -11.55
N TRP A 49 -4.53 -3.84 -10.45
CA TRP A 49 -3.70 -4.89 -9.85
C TRP A 49 -4.55 -6.07 -9.35
N LYS A 50 -5.65 -5.82 -8.65
CA LYS A 50 -6.56 -6.87 -8.16
C LYS A 50 -7.19 -7.67 -9.30
N LYS A 51 -7.58 -7.01 -10.39
CA LYS A 51 -8.11 -7.67 -11.59
C LYS A 51 -7.07 -8.58 -12.26
N LYS A 52 -5.80 -8.16 -12.29
CA LYS A 52 -4.70 -8.94 -12.87
C LYS A 52 -4.32 -10.15 -12.01
N ASN A 53 -4.36 -10.02 -10.69
CA ASN A 53 -3.93 -11.06 -9.74
C ASN A 53 -5.10 -11.88 -9.18
N ARG A 54 -6.14 -12.11 -9.97
CA ARG A 54 -7.39 -12.76 -9.54
C ARG A 54 -7.32 -14.30 -9.50
N GLN A 55 -6.11 -14.86 -9.40
CA GLN A 55 -5.91 -16.32 -9.48
C GLN A 55 -6.21 -16.99 -8.12
N SER A 56 -6.69 -18.24 -8.20
CA SER A 56 -7.45 -18.96 -7.18
C SER A 56 -6.63 -19.42 -5.96
N PHE A 57 -7.15 -19.13 -4.77
CA PHE A 57 -6.56 -19.51 -3.48
C PHE A 57 -6.95 -20.95 -3.11
N TYR A 58 -5.99 -21.87 -3.09
CA TYR A 58 -6.19 -23.21 -2.52
C TYR A 58 -6.08 -23.23 -0.99
N SER A 59 -5.44 -22.21 -0.39
CA SER A 59 -5.34 -22.02 1.06
C SER A 59 -5.05 -20.56 1.39
N TRP A 60 -5.40 -20.14 2.60
CA TRP A 60 -5.13 -18.81 3.13
C TRP A 60 -4.70 -18.91 4.60
N LYS A 61 -4.00 -17.87 5.09
CA LYS A 61 -3.55 -17.71 6.47
C LYS A 61 -4.01 -16.33 6.97
N MET A 62 -4.30 -16.25 8.26
CA MET A 62 -4.56 -14.97 8.93
C MET A 62 -3.29 -14.50 9.63
N ASP A 63 -2.89 -13.26 9.37
CA ASP A 63 -1.81 -12.57 10.06
C ASP A 63 -2.40 -11.50 10.99
N GLU A 64 -2.05 -11.53 12.28
CA GLU A 64 -2.43 -10.53 13.29
C GLU A 64 -1.19 -9.70 13.66
N THR A 65 -1.26 -8.39 13.46
CA THR A 65 -0.19 -7.44 13.83
C THR A 65 -0.76 -6.23 14.56
N TYR A 66 0.06 -5.59 15.40
CA TYR A 66 -0.31 -4.42 16.19
C TYR A 66 0.28 -3.18 15.54
N ILE A 67 -0.56 -2.20 15.18
CA ILE A 67 -0.11 -0.95 14.55
C ILE A 67 -0.57 0.27 15.34
N LYS A 68 0.26 1.32 15.34
CA LYS A 68 -0.04 2.57 16.05
C LYS A 68 -0.59 3.61 15.08
N ILE A 69 -1.86 3.99 15.26
CA ILE A 69 -2.54 5.01 14.44
C ILE A 69 -2.87 6.19 15.34
N LYS A 70 -2.35 7.38 15.01
CA LYS A 70 -2.54 8.62 15.79
C LYS A 70 -2.27 8.43 17.29
N GLY A 71 -1.18 7.73 17.61
CA GLY A 71 -0.76 7.48 18.99
C GLY A 71 -1.46 6.31 19.70
N ARG A 72 -2.49 5.69 19.10
CA ARG A 72 -3.27 4.60 19.70
C ARG A 72 -3.00 3.26 19.01
N TRP A 73 -2.82 2.20 19.79
CA TRP A 73 -2.65 0.83 19.29
C TRP A 73 -3.96 0.29 18.70
N HIS A 74 -3.84 -0.39 17.56
CA HIS A 74 -4.91 -1.07 16.86
C HIS A 74 -4.42 -2.45 16.40
N TYR A 75 -5.35 -3.39 16.31
CA TYR A 75 -5.15 -4.74 15.82
C TYR A 75 -5.45 -4.75 14.32
N LEU A 76 -4.46 -5.14 13.53
CA LEU A 76 -4.55 -5.30 12.10
C LEU A 76 -4.55 -6.80 11.78
N TYR A 77 -5.67 -7.28 11.26
CA TYR A 77 -5.82 -8.63 10.74
C TYR A 77 -5.70 -8.59 9.22
N ARG A 78 -4.90 -9.48 8.63
CA ARG A 78 -4.74 -9.61 7.18
C ARG A 78 -4.98 -11.05 6.79
N ALA A 79 -5.95 -11.27 5.90
CA ALA A 79 -6.08 -12.56 5.22
C ALA A 79 -5.08 -12.56 4.05
N ILE A 80 -4.17 -13.53 4.03
CA ILE A 80 -3.11 -13.65 3.02
C ILE A 80 -3.22 -15.05 2.40
N ASP A 81 -3.11 -15.16 1.08
CA ASP A 81 -3.08 -16.46 0.42
C ASP A 81 -1.72 -17.17 0.53
N ALA A 82 -1.59 -18.33 -0.11
CA ALA A 82 -0.34 -19.07 -0.19
C ALA A 82 0.79 -18.33 -0.95
N ASP A 83 0.43 -17.45 -1.88
CA ASP A 83 1.36 -16.70 -2.75
C ASP A 83 1.76 -15.33 -2.15
N GLY A 84 1.26 -15.00 -0.96
CA GLY A 84 1.53 -13.74 -0.26
C GLY A 84 0.61 -12.57 -0.64
N LEU A 85 -0.45 -12.82 -1.41
CA LEU A 85 -1.48 -11.84 -1.77
C LEU A 85 -2.37 -11.53 -0.57
N THR A 86 -2.48 -10.25 -0.21
CA THR A 86 -3.48 -9.81 0.78
C THR A 86 -4.88 -9.84 0.18
N LEU A 87 -5.72 -10.72 0.69
CA LEU A 87 -7.11 -10.96 0.30
C LEU A 87 -8.05 -9.93 0.90
N ASP A 88 -7.91 -9.69 2.20
CA ASP A 88 -8.73 -8.78 2.98
C ASP A 88 -7.97 -8.23 4.19
N ILE A 89 -8.42 -7.10 4.70
CA ILE A 89 -7.82 -6.40 5.84
C ILE A 89 -8.93 -5.99 6.80
N TRP A 90 -8.77 -6.32 8.07
CA TRP A 90 -9.67 -5.91 9.13
C TRP A 90 -8.92 -5.20 10.25
N LEU A 91 -9.36 -3.99 10.61
CA LEU A 91 -8.72 -3.16 11.62
C LEU A 91 -9.64 -2.96 12.83
N ARG A 92 -9.19 -3.32 14.04
CA ARG A 92 -9.95 -3.19 15.29
C ARG A 92 -9.19 -2.43 16.37
N LYS A 93 -9.92 -1.76 17.26
CA LYS A 93 -9.34 -1.03 18.42
C LYS A 93 -9.04 -1.96 19.61
N LYS A 94 -9.74 -3.09 19.70
CA LYS A 94 -9.60 -4.09 20.76
C LYS A 94 -9.34 -5.44 20.11
N ARG A 95 -8.64 -6.31 20.84
CA ARG A 95 -8.53 -7.73 20.50
C ARG A 95 -9.88 -8.40 20.71
N ASP A 96 -10.16 -9.39 19.87
CA ASP A 96 -11.21 -10.37 20.15
C ASP A 96 -10.78 -11.37 21.23
#